data_AF-A0A970TBX3-F1
#
_entry.id   AF-A0A970TBX3-F1
#
_cell.length_a   1.000
_cell.length_b   1.000
_cell.length_c   1.000
_cell.angle_alpha   90.00
_cell.angle_beta   90.00
_cell.angle_gamma   90.00
#
_symmetry.space_group_name_H-M   'P 1'
#
loop_
_entity.id
_entity.type
_entity.pdbx_description
1 polymer ?
#
loop_
_entity_poly.entity_id
_entity_poly.type
_entity_poly.pdbx_seq_one_letter_code
_entity_poly.pdbx_strand_id
1 'polypeptide(L)'
;MRTSILMGVALMICVSGWAQPLIDYVNAPDDSFDWEFLREETVPGAKVMQLQVTSQTWRDLVWTHRVQVLVPDGCTDTSIALMIITGGAPNTEHLTLLSSAATMIAAPIVILGDIPNQPLFDGLREDALIALTFSKYLETG
;
A
#
# COMPACT_ATOMS: atom_id res chain seq x y z
N MET A 1 17.21 -30.61 62.23
CA MET A 1 17.65 -31.03 60.87
C MET A 1 16.45 -31.57 60.12
N ARG A 2 16.33 -31.18 58.84
CA ARG A 2 15.44 -31.65 57.73
C ARG A 2 14.49 -30.57 57.20
N THR A 3 15.12 -29.81 56.33
CA THR A 3 14.67 -28.96 55.23
C THR A 3 13.28 -29.24 54.63
N SER A 4 12.45 -28.21 54.61
CA SER A 4 11.29 -28.07 53.72
C SER A 4 11.77 -27.73 52.31
N ILE A 5 11.38 -28.51 51.30
CA ILE A 5 11.62 -28.21 49.88
C ILE A 5 10.36 -27.47 49.37
N LEU A 6 10.46 -26.17 49.15
CA LEU A 6 9.52 -25.45 48.30
C LEU A 6 10.01 -25.58 46.85
N MET A 7 9.30 -26.36 46.04
CA MET A 7 9.50 -26.42 44.60
C MET A 7 8.76 -25.22 43.97
N GLY A 8 9.49 -24.17 43.61
CA GLY A 8 8.94 -23.06 42.84
C GLY A 8 8.84 -23.45 41.36
N VAL A 9 7.63 -23.66 40.86
CA VAL A 9 7.37 -23.80 39.42
C VAL A 9 7.29 -22.39 38.82
N ALA A 10 8.35 -21.98 38.11
CA ALA A 10 8.32 -20.78 37.30
C ALA A 10 7.60 -21.10 35.97
N LEU A 11 6.36 -20.63 35.83
CA LEU A 11 5.62 -20.67 34.59
C LEU A 11 6.20 -19.60 33.64
N MET A 12 7.10 -20.00 32.74
CA MET A 12 7.47 -19.17 31.58
C MET A 12 6.22 -19.06 30.70
N ILE A 13 5.51 -17.94 30.84
CA ILE A 13 4.54 -17.52 29.84
C ILE A 13 5.39 -17.04 28.65
N CYS A 14 5.68 -17.95 27.73
CA CYS A 14 6.12 -17.56 26.39
C CYS A 14 4.98 -16.74 25.80
N VAL A 15 5.12 -15.41 25.83
CA VAL A 15 4.32 -14.55 24.96
C VAL A 15 4.82 -14.89 23.56
N SER A 16 4.17 -15.86 22.93
CA SER A 16 4.22 -16.03 21.48
C SER A 16 3.57 -14.77 20.92
N GLY A 17 4.36 -13.69 20.81
CA GLY A 17 4.04 -12.58 19.94
C GLY A 17 3.74 -13.21 18.59
N TRP A 18 2.52 -13.04 18.12
CA TRP A 18 2.08 -13.56 16.84
C TRP A 18 3.10 -13.06 15.82
N ALA A 19 3.87 -13.95 15.20
CA ALA A 19 4.81 -13.52 14.19
C ALA A 19 4.01 -12.79 13.11
N GLN A 20 4.29 -11.50 12.89
CA GLN A 20 3.68 -10.72 11.82
C GLN A 20 4.74 -10.35 10.78
N PRO A 21 5.45 -11.34 10.18
CA PRO A 21 6.60 -11.07 9.32
C PRO A 21 6.26 -10.15 8.16
N LEU A 22 5.03 -10.22 7.64
CA LEU A 22 4.55 -9.29 6.61
C LEU A 22 4.39 -7.86 7.15
N ILE A 23 3.82 -7.68 8.34
CA ILE A 23 3.63 -6.36 8.95
C ILE A 23 4.98 -5.76 9.34
N ASP A 24 5.88 -6.57 9.91
CA ASP A 24 7.24 -6.16 10.24
C ASP A 24 8.00 -5.74 8.97
N TYR A 25 7.83 -6.50 7.88
CA TYR A 25 8.41 -6.15 6.57
C TYR A 25 7.86 -4.84 6.02
N VAL A 26 6.53 -4.66 6.03
CA VAL A 26 5.87 -3.43 5.52
C VAL A 26 6.23 -2.20 6.34
N ASN A 27 6.43 -2.36 7.66
CA ASN A 27 6.78 -1.26 8.57
C ASN A 27 8.29 -1.04 8.71
N ALA A 28 9.13 -1.87 8.07
CA ALA A 28 10.56 -1.67 8.10
C ALA A 28 10.90 -0.31 7.47
N PRO A 29 11.80 0.49 8.08
CA PRO A 29 12.28 1.72 7.45
C PRO A 29 12.89 1.40 6.08
N ASP A 30 12.53 2.20 5.08
CA ASP A 30 13.08 2.10 3.73
C ASP A 30 13.60 3.47 3.30
N ASP A 31 14.92 3.57 3.12
CA ASP A 31 15.59 4.83 2.75
C ASP A 31 15.23 5.31 1.34
N SER A 32 14.58 4.47 0.52
CA SER A 32 14.11 4.84 -0.81
C SER A 32 12.74 5.53 -0.81
N PHE A 33 12.01 5.51 0.31
CA PHE A 33 10.71 6.17 0.39
C PHE A 33 10.84 7.66 0.09
N ASP A 34 10.11 8.13 -0.92
CA ASP A 34 10.10 9.53 -1.34
C ASP A 34 8.80 9.86 -2.07
N TRP A 35 8.47 11.14 -2.20
CA TRP A 35 7.35 11.56 -3.03
C TRP A 35 7.53 12.98 -3.57
N GLU A 36 6.99 13.20 -4.77
CA GLU A 36 7.00 14.47 -5.45
C GLU A 36 5.57 14.87 -5.82
N PHE A 37 5.17 16.09 -5.44
CA PHE A 37 3.96 16.71 -5.98
C PHE A 37 4.22 17.15 -7.42
N LEU A 38 3.44 16.63 -8.37
CA LEU A 38 3.61 16.94 -9.78
C LEU A 38 2.75 18.12 -10.21
N ARG A 39 1.43 18.04 -9.93
CA ARG A 39 0.45 19.05 -10.32
C ARG A 39 -0.88 18.88 -9.60
N GLU A 40 -1.69 19.94 -9.65
CA GLU A 40 -3.09 19.94 -9.25
C GLU A 40 -3.96 20.31 -10.46
N GLU A 41 -5.11 19.65 -10.56
CA GLU A 41 -6.17 20.00 -11.51
C GLU A 41 -7.53 20.00 -10.82
N THR A 42 -8.48 20.75 -11.37
CA THR A 42 -9.86 20.78 -10.88
C THR A 42 -10.75 20.03 -11.85
N VAL A 43 -11.55 19.12 -11.32
CA VAL A 43 -12.63 18.45 -12.04
C VAL A 43 -13.96 18.85 -11.40
N PRO A 44 -15.10 18.68 -12.07
CA PRO A 44 -16.39 18.96 -11.44
C PRO A 44 -16.55 18.22 -10.11
N GLY A 45 -16.72 18.97 -9.02
CA GLY A 45 -16.96 18.45 -7.67
C GLY A 45 -15.72 18.07 -6.86
N ALA A 46 -14.50 18.18 -7.41
CA ALA A 46 -13.29 17.80 -6.68
C ALA A 46 -12.01 18.47 -7.20
N LYS A 47 -11.03 18.59 -6.30
CA LYS A 47 -9.63 18.84 -6.64
C LYS A 47 -8.89 17.51 -6.79
N VAL A 48 -8.00 17.41 -7.77
CA VAL A 48 -7.18 16.23 -8.04
C VAL A 48 -5.71 16.63 -7.93
N MET A 49 -5.02 16.06 -6.95
CA MET A 49 -3.57 16.21 -6.79
C MET A 49 -2.88 14.99 -7.37
N GLN A 50 -1.86 15.20 -8.21
CA GLN A 50 -1.06 14.12 -8.79
C GLN A 50 0.31 14.09 -8.13
N LEU A 51 0.71 12.92 -7.65
CA LEU A 51 1.99 12.66 -7.01
C LEU A 51 2.73 11.53 -7.72
N GLN A 52 4.05 11.64 -7.74
CA GLN A 52 4.94 10.51 -7.97
C GLN A 52 5.41 10.04 -6.60
N VAL A 53 5.26 8.75 -6.29
CA VAL A 53 5.62 8.19 -4.98
C VAL A 53 6.60 7.03 -5.18
N THR A 54 7.75 7.07 -4.52
CA THR A 54 8.60 5.90 -4.33
C THR A 54 8.17 5.24 -3.02
N SER A 55 7.65 4.01 -3.11
CA SER A 55 7.10 3.31 -1.93
C SER A 55 8.19 2.62 -1.12
N GLN A 56 9.03 1.83 -1.79
CA GLN A 56 10.05 0.99 -1.19
C GLN A 56 11.01 0.44 -2.25
N THR A 57 12.11 -0.15 -1.78
CA THR A 57 12.97 -1.04 -2.56
C THR A 57 12.55 -2.47 -2.28
N TRP A 58 11.81 -3.06 -3.21
CA TRP A 58 11.46 -4.47 -3.13
C TRP A 58 12.57 -5.31 -3.78
N ARG A 59 13.29 -6.07 -2.95
CA ARG A 59 14.52 -6.78 -3.34
C ARG A 59 15.60 -5.79 -3.80
N ASP A 60 15.88 -5.73 -5.09
CA ASP A 60 16.83 -4.84 -5.75
C ASP A 60 16.13 -3.84 -6.69
N LEU A 61 14.79 -3.78 -6.63
CA LEU A 61 13.96 -2.98 -7.51
C LEU A 61 13.28 -1.86 -6.71
N VAL A 62 13.59 -0.61 -7.06
CA VAL A 62 12.90 0.57 -6.51
C VAL A 62 11.50 0.65 -7.12
N TRP A 63 10.47 0.70 -6.28
CA TRP A 63 9.09 0.77 -6.73
C TRP A 63 8.57 2.20 -6.74
N THR A 64 8.08 2.63 -7.90
CA THR A 64 7.56 3.99 -8.11
C THR A 64 6.13 3.98 -8.63
N HIS A 65 5.26 4.80 -8.06
CA HIS A 65 3.82 4.82 -8.33
C HIS A 65 3.33 6.21 -8.72
N ARG A 66 2.38 6.25 -9.65
CA ARG A 66 1.53 7.42 -9.87
C ARG A 66 0.36 7.36 -8.89
N VAL A 67 0.30 8.35 -8.02
CA VAL A 67 -0.79 8.50 -7.03
C VAL A 67 -1.63 9.71 -7.37
N GLN A 68 -2.95 9.57 -7.30
CA GLN A 68 -3.87 10.69 -7.44
C GLN A 68 -4.77 10.78 -6.21
N VAL A 69 -4.86 11.97 -5.62
CA VAL A 69 -5.72 12.24 -4.48
C VAL A 69 -6.84 13.17 -4.93
N LEU A 70 -8.06 12.63 -4.95
CA LEU A 70 -9.28 13.38 -5.25
C LEU A 70 -9.90 13.83 -3.93
N VAL A 71 -9.98 15.13 -3.71
CA VAL A 71 -10.63 15.72 -2.54
C VAL A 71 -11.92 16.39 -3.00
N PRO A 72 -13.11 15.92 -2.57
CA PRO A 72 -14.36 16.50 -2.98
C PRO A 72 -14.55 17.90 -2.38
N ASP A 73 -15.28 18.76 -3.10
CA ASP A 73 -15.57 20.12 -2.65
C ASP A 73 -16.30 20.11 -1.30
N GLY A 74 -15.88 20.97 -0.37
CA GLY A 74 -16.47 21.07 0.96
C GLY A 74 -16.14 19.91 1.90
N CYS A 75 -15.25 18.99 1.53
CA CYS A 75 -14.73 17.96 2.43
C CYS A 75 -14.03 18.60 3.63
N THR A 76 -14.48 18.28 4.84
CA THR A 76 -13.93 18.84 6.10
C THR A 76 -13.04 17.86 6.84
N ASP A 77 -13.24 16.55 6.64
CA ASP A 77 -12.43 15.48 7.23
C ASP A 77 -11.69 14.73 6.12
N THR A 78 -10.36 14.85 6.12
CA THR A 78 -9.46 14.17 5.18
C THR A 78 -8.65 13.06 5.83
N SER A 79 -9.00 12.65 7.06
CA SER A 79 -8.28 11.62 7.82
C SER A 79 -8.54 10.20 7.31
N ILE A 80 -9.66 9.98 6.62
CA ILE A 80 -10.05 8.69 6.04
C ILE A 80 -10.30 8.89 4.55
N ALA A 81 -9.73 8.00 3.73
CA ALA A 81 -9.94 8.00 2.29
C ALA A 81 -10.32 6.62 1.79
N LEU A 82 -11.08 6.57 0.69
CA LEU A 82 -11.27 5.34 -0.08
C LEU A 82 -10.07 5.17 -1.02
N MET A 83 -9.36 4.05 -0.89
CA MET A 83 -8.24 3.73 -1.78
C MET A 83 -8.67 2.81 -2.92
N ILE A 84 -8.31 3.17 -4.14
CA ILE A 84 -8.50 2.39 -5.36
C ILE A 84 -7.12 2.01 -5.90
N ILE A 85 -6.87 0.71 -6.04
CA ILE A 85 -5.62 0.18 -6.58
C ILE A 85 -5.80 -0.18 -8.05
N THR A 86 -4.89 0.28 -8.91
CA THR A 86 -4.96 0.08 -10.36
C THR A 86 -3.59 -0.29 -10.95
N GLY A 87 -3.59 -0.90 -12.14
CA GLY A 87 -2.36 -1.17 -12.89
C GLY A 87 -1.76 0.06 -13.58
N GLY A 88 -2.46 1.20 -13.60
CA GLY A 88 -1.99 2.42 -14.26
C GLY A 88 -2.88 3.63 -14.01
N ALA A 89 -2.56 4.77 -14.63
CA ALA A 89 -3.28 6.01 -14.39
C ALA A 89 -4.74 5.97 -14.92
N PRO A 90 -5.73 6.42 -14.13
CA PRO A 90 -7.11 6.59 -14.59
C PRO A 90 -7.19 7.58 -15.75
N ASN A 91 -8.11 7.32 -16.68
CA ASN A 91 -8.46 8.28 -17.72
C ASN A 91 -9.44 9.34 -17.18
N THR A 92 -9.75 10.36 -17.99
CA THR A 92 -10.65 11.45 -17.59
C THR A 92 -12.06 10.99 -17.23
N GLU A 93 -12.58 9.96 -17.90
CA GLU A 93 -13.90 9.40 -17.62
C GLU A 93 -13.95 8.75 -16.24
N HIS A 94 -12.93 7.93 -15.90
CA HIS A 94 -12.77 7.33 -14.59
C HIS A 94 -12.63 8.39 -13.50
N LEU A 95 -11.88 9.47 -13.74
CA LEU A 95 -11.76 10.58 -12.78
C LEU A 95 -13.10 11.29 -12.54
N THR A 96 -13.93 11.43 -13.56
CA THR A 96 -15.26 12.05 -13.41
C THR A 96 -16.20 11.16 -12.58
N LEU A 97 -16.18 9.86 -12.83
CA LEU A 97 -16.93 8.89 -12.03
C LEU A 97 -16.47 8.88 -10.56
N LEU A 98 -15.16 8.88 -10.34
CA LEU A 98 -14.58 8.88 -8.98
C LEU A 98 -14.81 10.21 -8.27
N SER A 99 -14.81 11.35 -8.96
CA SER A 99 -15.19 12.64 -8.36
C SER A 99 -16.64 12.62 -7.85
N SER A 100 -17.56 12.04 -8.65
CA SER A 100 -18.95 11.87 -8.24
C SER A 100 -19.06 10.95 -7.02
N ALA A 101 -18.30 9.85 -7.00
CA ALA A 101 -18.24 8.94 -5.85
C ALA A 101 -17.69 9.64 -4.59
N ALA A 102 -16.58 10.38 -4.71
CA ALA A 102 -15.97 11.15 -3.63
C ALA A 102 -16.96 12.14 -3.02
N THR A 103 -17.72 12.84 -3.87
CA THR A 103 -18.77 13.77 -3.44
C THR A 103 -19.88 13.05 -2.68
N MET A 104 -20.34 11.88 -3.16
CA MET A 104 -21.40 11.11 -2.49
C MET A 104 -20.98 10.60 -1.11
N ILE A 105 -19.71 10.20 -0.95
CA ILE A 105 -19.19 9.71 0.33
C ILE A 105 -18.66 10.84 1.23
N ALA A 106 -18.59 12.07 0.71
CA ALA A 106 -18.01 13.24 1.37
C ALA A 106 -16.59 13.02 1.93
N ALA A 107 -15.80 12.19 1.25
CA ALA A 107 -14.46 11.78 1.68
C ALA A 107 -13.49 11.70 0.49
N PRO A 108 -12.17 11.87 0.71
CA PRO A 108 -11.18 11.73 -0.34
C PRO A 108 -11.16 10.33 -0.97
N ILE A 109 -10.79 10.28 -2.25
CA ILE A 109 -10.43 9.04 -2.94
C ILE A 109 -8.95 9.09 -3.33
N VAL A 110 -8.20 8.06 -2.99
CA VAL A 110 -6.80 7.89 -3.38
C VAL A 110 -6.71 6.81 -4.44
N ILE A 111 -6.18 7.15 -5.61
CA ILE A 111 -5.94 6.21 -6.70
C ILE A 111 -4.45 5.90 -6.71
N LEU A 112 -4.10 4.66 -6.39
CA LEU A 112 -2.74 4.15 -6.37
C LEU A 112 -2.50 3.29 -7.61
N GLY A 113 -1.76 3.85 -8.57
CA GLY A 113 -1.43 3.20 -9.83
C GLY A 113 -0.14 2.39 -9.78
N ASP A 114 0.15 1.75 -10.92
CA ASP A 114 1.38 1.01 -11.16
C ASP A 114 1.55 -0.18 -10.20
N ILE A 115 0.45 -0.91 -9.94
CA ILE A 115 0.45 -2.14 -9.15
C ILE A 115 0.07 -3.36 -10.01
N PRO A 116 0.95 -4.38 -10.11
CA PRO A 116 2.35 -4.36 -9.66
C PRO A 116 3.19 -3.35 -10.47
N ASN A 117 4.40 -3.02 -10.00
CA ASN A 117 5.26 -2.01 -10.63
C ASN A 117 5.93 -2.53 -11.91
N GLN A 118 5.12 -2.65 -12.97
CA GLN A 118 5.50 -3.32 -14.22
C GLN A 118 6.24 -2.42 -15.22
N PRO A 119 7.18 -2.97 -16.00
CA PRO A 119 7.51 -4.39 -16.12
C PRO A 119 8.50 -4.86 -15.04
N LEU A 120 8.48 -6.16 -14.72
CA LEU A 120 9.38 -6.80 -13.74
C LEU A 120 10.06 -8.04 -14.33
N PHE A 121 11.16 -8.49 -13.74
CA PHE A 121 11.89 -9.73 -14.12
C PHE A 121 12.18 -9.84 -15.62
N ASP A 122 13.08 -9.03 -16.14
CA ASP A 122 13.45 -9.02 -17.57
C ASP A 122 12.29 -8.68 -18.51
N GLY A 123 11.42 -7.75 -18.09
CA GLY A 123 10.42 -7.15 -18.97
C GLY A 123 9.03 -7.80 -18.91
N LEU A 124 8.79 -8.75 -18.00
CA LEU A 124 7.51 -9.42 -17.87
C LEU A 124 6.40 -8.47 -17.42
N ARG A 125 5.21 -8.73 -17.95
CA ARG A 125 3.96 -8.01 -17.68
C ARG A 125 2.81 -9.01 -17.51
N GLU A 126 1.76 -8.57 -16.81
CA GLU A 126 0.47 -9.26 -16.71
C GLU A 126 0.59 -10.78 -16.46
N ASP A 127 -0.01 -11.61 -17.32
CA ASP A 127 -0.08 -13.06 -17.16
C ASP A 127 1.29 -13.72 -16.98
N ALA A 128 2.32 -13.26 -17.70
CA ALA A 128 3.65 -13.84 -17.59
C ALA A 128 4.30 -13.53 -16.23
N LEU A 129 4.08 -12.32 -15.73
CA LEU A 129 4.53 -11.90 -14.41
C LEU A 129 3.78 -12.65 -13.30
N ILE A 130 2.46 -12.81 -13.44
CA ILE A 130 1.62 -13.56 -12.49
C ILE A 130 2.03 -15.03 -12.47
N ALA A 131 2.21 -15.66 -13.64
CA ALA A 131 2.62 -17.05 -13.73
C ALA A 131 3.99 -17.30 -13.08
N LEU A 132 4.97 -16.42 -13.35
CA LEU A 132 6.31 -16.53 -12.75
C LEU A 132 6.24 -16.37 -11.22
N THR A 133 5.58 -15.33 -10.73
CA THR A 133 5.48 -15.06 -9.28
C THR A 133 4.71 -16.15 -8.55
N PHE A 134 3.68 -16.72 -9.17
CA PHE A 134 2.95 -17.87 -8.62
C PHE A 134 3.82 -19.13 -8.59
N SER A 135 4.59 -19.42 -9.65
CA SER A 135 5.57 -20.52 -9.64
C SER A 135 6.58 -20.35 -8.51
N LYS A 136 7.12 -19.13 -8.34
CA LYS A 136 8.07 -18.82 -7.27
C LYS A 136 7.48 -19.05 -5.88
N TYR A 137 6.24 -18.60 -5.65
CA TYR A 137 5.53 -18.86 -4.41
C TYR A 137 5.41 -20.37 -4.13
N LEU A 138 5.00 -21.17 -5.13
CA LEU A 138 4.90 -22.63 -4.97
C LEU A 138 6.26 -23.30 -4.71
N GLU A 139 7.35 -22.77 -5.26
CA GLU A 139 8.71 -23.27 -5.04
C GLU A 139 9.26 -22.93 -3.64
N THR A 140 8.96 -21.73 -3.13
CA THR A 140 9.65 -21.19 -1.94
C THR A 140 8.82 -21.17 -0.66
N GLY A 141 7.49 -21.25 -0.75
CA GLY A 141 6.58 -21.09 0.38
C GLY A 141 6.34 -19.63 0.73
#